data_AF-A0A919TVH2-F1
#
_entry.id   AF-A0A919TVH2-F1
#
_cell.length_a   1.000
_cell.length_b   1.000
_cell.length_c   1.000
_cell.angle_alpha   90.00
_cell.angle_beta   90.00
_cell.angle_gamma   90.00
#
_symmetry.space_group_name_H-M   'P 1'
#
loop_
_entity.id
_entity.type
_entity.pdbx_description
1 polymer ?
#
loop_
_entity_poly.entity_id
_entity_poly.type
_entity_poly.pdbx_seq_one_letter_code
_entity_poly.pdbx_strand_id
1 'polypeptide(L)'
;MAKLPRRSVLRGAAAASAAAAAAVTAIPGAASANGAGERHAGGAEPTVKQPITANVPRGLEQYYDPYYNVVRGQVPASYHPWVLNRQDRILLYTRTAGPRHAHLGPALPAGLNPPLTAAHVLQNAVIKWMGEVGVQVDWTEDVTQMPGIGSTYKAVVFGSTSRDTLWKHGTAVQPASAVNTTTGAHLDAAKTALRQYMRAGGGFVGIHNAIGGTEYNWPYYEGLCGGTQYYDHGANQNGTVVTYAKDSSTQGLPGRWDFKDEWYNWMPFPGRVKWLLGVDESTLATKSGTHPGHGKFHPISWCQYYDGGRSWVTALGHDSAAWTDGSGFVGQAFFKKHVVNGILSAMGKLPFCS
;
A
#
# COMPACT_ATOMS: atom_id res chain seq x y z
N MET A 1 69.34 -12.60 -22.96
CA MET A 1 68.55 -13.67 -23.60
C MET A 1 68.17 -14.70 -22.54
N ALA A 2 66.88 -14.81 -22.20
CA ALA A 2 66.31 -15.98 -21.53
C ALA A 2 64.90 -16.18 -22.11
N LYS A 3 64.66 -17.38 -22.63
CA LYS A 3 63.57 -17.77 -23.54
C LYS A 3 62.36 -18.31 -22.77
N LEU A 4 61.16 -18.00 -23.28
CA LEU A 4 59.90 -18.75 -23.07
C LEU A 4 60.00 -20.22 -23.56
N PRO A 5 59.17 -21.12 -23.01
CA PRO A 5 58.21 -21.89 -23.83
C PRO A 5 56.81 -22.04 -23.14
N ARG A 6 55.65 -21.85 -23.80
CA ARG A 6 54.84 -22.71 -24.72
C ARG A 6 54.20 -23.99 -24.12
N ARG A 7 52.84 -23.94 -23.96
CA ARG A 7 51.72 -24.86 -24.33
C ARG A 7 51.95 -26.40 -24.24
N SER A 8 51.05 -27.30 -23.78
CA SER A 8 49.59 -27.44 -23.98
C SER A 8 48.96 -28.68 -23.28
N VAL A 9 47.64 -28.63 -22.99
CA VAL A 9 46.56 -29.67 -23.09
C VAL A 9 46.49 -30.87 -22.13
N LEU A 10 45.30 -31.03 -21.49
CA LEU A 10 44.52 -32.27 -21.21
C LEU A 10 43.13 -31.85 -20.69
N ARG A 11 42.01 -31.98 -21.44
CA ARG A 11 41.05 -33.12 -21.56
C ARG A 11 40.40 -33.63 -20.25
N GLY A 12 39.15 -33.18 -20.00
CA GLY A 12 37.92 -33.98 -19.79
C GLY A 12 37.70 -34.84 -18.52
N ALA A 13 36.63 -34.55 -17.77
CA ALA A 13 35.69 -35.48 -17.10
C ALA A 13 34.61 -34.64 -16.36
N ALA A 14 33.36 -34.59 -16.82
CA ALA A 14 32.24 -35.50 -16.52
C ALA A 14 31.69 -35.37 -15.08
N ALA A 15 30.44 -34.92 -15.00
CA ALA A 15 29.63 -34.73 -13.79
C ALA A 15 29.10 -36.06 -13.22
N ALA A 16 28.92 -36.12 -11.91
CA ALA A 16 28.09 -37.13 -11.24
C ALA A 16 27.46 -36.57 -9.97
N SER A 17 26.15 -36.32 -10.03
CA SER A 17 25.24 -36.11 -8.91
C SER A 17 24.71 -37.47 -8.43
N ALA A 18 24.89 -37.79 -7.15
CA ALA A 18 24.39 -39.03 -6.56
C ALA A 18 22.93 -38.85 -6.11
N ALA A 19 22.03 -39.64 -6.71
CA ALA A 19 20.68 -39.90 -6.24
C ALA A 19 20.67 -41.25 -5.52
N ALA A 20 20.09 -41.29 -4.31
CA ALA A 20 19.87 -42.53 -3.57
C ALA A 20 18.48 -43.09 -3.89
N ALA A 21 18.45 -44.33 -4.38
CA ALA A 21 17.25 -45.11 -4.66
C ALA A 21 16.96 -46.07 -3.50
N ALA A 22 15.68 -46.32 -3.22
CA ALA A 22 15.24 -47.49 -2.47
C ALA A 22 14.03 -48.16 -3.14
N ALA A 23 14.31 -49.38 -3.61
CA ALA A 23 13.52 -50.55 -3.98
C ALA A 23 11.97 -50.47 -4.12
N VAL A 24 11.52 -50.92 -5.30
CA VAL A 24 10.15 -51.38 -5.59
C VAL A 24 10.15 -52.91 -5.58
N THR A 25 9.27 -53.52 -4.79
CA THR A 25 8.85 -54.92 -4.93
C THR A 25 7.45 -54.95 -5.54
N ALA A 26 7.26 -55.75 -6.59
CA ALA A 26 6.01 -55.90 -7.32
C ALA A 26 5.49 -57.33 -7.22
N ILE A 27 4.19 -57.51 -6.93
CA ILE A 27 3.39 -58.66 -7.41
C ILE A 27 1.90 -58.22 -7.58
N PRO A 28 1.03 -58.96 -8.30
CA PRO A 28 0.25 -58.43 -9.43
C PRO A 28 -1.27 -58.48 -9.17
N GLY A 29 -2.05 -57.85 -10.05
CA GLY A 29 -3.49 -58.13 -10.10
C GLY A 29 -4.31 -56.93 -10.57
N ALA A 30 -4.42 -56.77 -11.88
CA ALA A 30 -5.46 -55.95 -12.45
C ALA A 30 -6.79 -56.72 -12.39
N ALA A 31 -7.77 -56.17 -11.67
CA ALA A 31 -9.18 -56.49 -11.87
C ALA A 31 -9.99 -55.20 -11.66
N SER A 32 -10.61 -54.75 -12.75
CA SER A 32 -11.53 -53.61 -12.81
C SER A 32 -12.85 -53.94 -12.11
N ALA A 33 -13.28 -53.11 -11.15
CA ALA A 33 -14.69 -52.86 -10.84
C ALA A 33 -14.87 -51.60 -9.95
N ASN A 34 -15.87 -50.81 -10.29
CA ASN A 34 -16.48 -49.66 -9.59
C ASN A 34 -16.25 -49.56 -8.06
N GLY A 35 -15.96 -48.34 -7.58
CA GLY A 35 -15.91 -48.06 -6.14
C GLY A 35 -15.90 -46.58 -5.80
N ALA A 36 -16.84 -46.18 -4.97
CA ALA A 36 -16.95 -44.86 -4.36
C ALA A 36 -15.78 -44.56 -3.40
N GLY A 37 -15.44 -43.27 -3.33
CA GLY A 37 -15.09 -42.52 -2.13
C GLY A 37 -14.14 -43.14 -1.11
N GLU A 38 -12.91 -42.64 -1.07
CA GLU A 38 -12.17 -42.50 0.18
C GLU A 38 -11.96 -41.02 0.52
N ARG A 39 -12.36 -40.70 1.74
CA ARG A 39 -12.67 -39.37 2.26
C ARG A 39 -11.38 -38.70 2.71
N HIS A 40 -11.04 -37.57 2.12
CA HIS A 40 -10.33 -36.55 2.90
C HIS A 40 -11.26 -36.11 4.04
N ALA A 41 -10.75 -36.12 5.27
CA ALA A 41 -11.47 -35.70 6.46
C ALA A 41 -12.15 -34.35 6.21
N GLY A 42 -13.48 -34.39 6.11
CA GLY A 42 -14.32 -33.26 5.78
C GLY A 42 -14.30 -32.22 6.89
N GLY A 43 -13.41 -31.25 6.78
CA GLY A 43 -13.82 -29.88 7.03
C GLY A 43 -14.60 -29.45 5.79
N ALA A 44 -15.91 -29.28 5.91
CA ALA A 44 -16.61 -28.45 4.94
C ALA A 44 -15.82 -27.14 4.85
N GLU A 45 -15.56 -26.64 3.64
CA GLU A 45 -15.22 -25.24 3.43
C GLU A 45 -16.19 -24.45 4.32
N PRO A 46 -15.70 -23.60 5.25
CA PRO A 46 -16.57 -22.96 6.21
C PRO A 46 -17.67 -22.31 5.40
N THR A 47 -18.90 -22.82 5.54
CA THR A 47 -20.06 -22.18 4.97
C THR A 47 -20.01 -20.79 5.56
N VAL A 48 -19.63 -19.83 4.73
CA VAL A 48 -19.67 -18.42 5.11
C VAL A 48 -21.10 -18.26 5.57
N LYS A 49 -21.29 -18.16 6.90
CA LYS A 49 -22.56 -17.72 7.46
C LYS A 49 -22.89 -16.51 6.61
N GLN A 50 -24.02 -16.57 5.90
CA GLN A 50 -24.59 -15.41 5.20
C GLN A 50 -24.23 -14.19 6.03
N PRO A 51 -23.45 -13.24 5.50
CA PRO A 51 -22.90 -12.16 6.30
C PRO A 51 -24.04 -11.56 7.09
N ILE A 52 -23.82 -11.30 8.38
CA ILE A 52 -24.84 -10.71 9.23
C ILE A 52 -25.08 -9.30 8.67
N THR A 53 -26.01 -9.17 7.73
CA THR A 53 -26.37 -7.93 7.05
C THR A 53 -27.08 -6.94 7.98
N ALA A 54 -27.34 -7.34 9.24
CA ALA A 54 -28.04 -6.53 10.22
C ALA A 54 -27.34 -5.19 10.54
N ASN A 55 -26.04 -5.05 10.25
CA ASN A 55 -25.27 -3.82 10.49
C ASN A 55 -24.94 -3.02 9.22
N VAL A 56 -25.38 -3.45 8.04
CA VAL A 56 -25.20 -2.66 6.81
C VAL A 56 -26.31 -1.60 6.77
N PRO A 57 -25.98 -0.30 6.63
CA PRO A 57 -27.01 0.72 6.50
C PRO A 57 -27.94 0.41 5.33
N ARG A 58 -29.25 0.55 5.56
CA ARG A 58 -30.29 0.25 4.56
C ARG A 58 -30.01 1.02 3.27
N GLY A 59 -30.02 0.34 2.13
CA GLY A 59 -29.75 0.91 0.81
C GLY A 59 -28.28 0.89 0.40
N LEU A 60 -27.36 0.39 1.24
CA LEU A 60 -25.94 0.23 0.92
C LEU A 60 -25.51 -1.23 0.75
N GLU A 61 -26.45 -2.17 0.72
CA GLU A 61 -26.19 -3.62 0.69
C GLU A 61 -25.36 -4.04 -0.53
N GLN A 62 -25.58 -3.42 -1.70
CA GLN A 62 -24.81 -3.69 -2.92
C GLN A 62 -23.35 -3.21 -2.85
N TYR A 63 -23.04 -2.29 -1.94
CA TYR A 63 -21.71 -1.72 -1.73
C TYR A 63 -20.97 -2.38 -0.56
N TYR A 64 -21.62 -3.31 0.13
CA TYR A 64 -20.98 -4.13 1.14
C TYR A 64 -19.96 -5.06 0.50
N ASP A 65 -18.83 -5.21 1.15
CA ASP A 65 -17.77 -6.15 0.80
C ASP A 65 -17.65 -7.19 1.91
N PRO A 66 -18.05 -8.45 1.65
CA PRO A 66 -18.07 -9.49 2.68
C PRO A 66 -16.65 -9.94 3.07
N TYR A 67 -15.64 -9.72 2.22
CA TYR A 67 -14.27 -10.11 2.52
C TYR A 67 -13.65 -9.15 3.54
N TYR A 68 -13.85 -7.84 3.35
CA TYR A 68 -13.34 -6.82 4.28
C TYR A 68 -14.32 -6.49 5.42
N ASN A 69 -15.58 -6.93 5.32
CA ASN A 69 -16.67 -6.62 6.27
C ASN A 69 -16.93 -5.11 6.41
N VAL A 70 -17.03 -4.40 5.28
CA VAL A 70 -17.25 -2.95 5.22
C VAL A 70 -18.09 -2.56 4.01
N VAL A 71 -18.69 -1.36 4.04
CA VAL A 71 -19.17 -0.70 2.82
C VAL A 71 -18.01 0.02 2.14
N ARG A 72 -17.86 -0.13 0.83
CA ARG A 72 -16.79 0.52 0.06
C ARG A 72 -17.17 0.89 -1.37
N GLY A 73 -16.39 1.80 -1.93
CA GLY A 73 -16.34 2.15 -3.33
C GLY A 73 -16.75 3.59 -3.59
N GLN A 74 -17.30 3.87 -4.78
CA GLN A 74 -17.67 5.21 -5.20
C GLN A 74 -19.08 5.60 -4.68
N VAL A 75 -19.24 5.59 -3.35
CA VAL A 75 -20.54 5.79 -2.68
C VAL A 75 -20.48 6.90 -1.64
N PRO A 76 -20.76 8.17 -2.02
CA PRO A 76 -20.77 9.27 -1.07
C PRO A 76 -21.73 9.09 0.10
N ALA A 77 -22.86 8.37 -0.12
CA ALA A 77 -23.84 8.06 0.91
C ALA A 77 -23.30 7.16 2.03
N SER A 78 -22.18 6.46 1.82
CA SER A 78 -21.54 5.65 2.86
C SER A 78 -20.58 6.44 3.75
N TYR A 79 -20.45 7.75 3.57
CA TYR A 79 -19.60 8.60 4.40
C TYR A 79 -20.24 8.91 5.76
N HIS A 80 -19.44 8.89 6.82
CA HIS A 80 -19.88 9.11 8.21
C HIS A 80 -19.36 10.44 8.77
N PRO A 81 -20.10 11.56 8.63
CA PRO A 81 -19.69 12.86 9.16
C PRO A 81 -19.92 12.99 10.68
N TRP A 82 -19.51 11.99 11.47
CA TRP A 82 -19.83 11.94 12.91
C TRP A 82 -18.95 12.87 13.75
N VAL A 83 -17.70 13.09 13.33
CA VAL A 83 -16.74 13.95 14.05
C VAL A 83 -16.56 15.25 13.29
N LEU A 84 -17.35 16.26 13.66
CA LEU A 84 -17.40 17.54 12.96
C LEU A 84 -16.23 18.47 13.30
N ASN A 85 -15.63 18.32 14.48
CA ASN A 85 -14.68 19.29 15.05
C ASN A 85 -13.21 18.89 14.89
N ARG A 86 -12.87 18.03 13.91
CA ARG A 86 -11.46 17.77 13.59
C ARG A 86 -10.80 19.05 13.13
N GLN A 87 -9.57 19.28 13.61
CA GLN A 87 -8.80 20.47 13.28
C GLN A 87 -8.38 20.44 11.80
N ASP A 88 -8.09 21.60 11.22
CA ASP A 88 -7.50 21.72 9.87
C ASP A 88 -6.02 21.29 9.88
N ARG A 89 -5.80 20.03 10.23
CA ARG A 89 -4.52 19.41 10.45
C ARG A 89 -4.50 17.99 9.91
N ILE A 90 -3.34 17.57 9.42
CA ILE A 90 -3.04 16.18 9.08
C ILE A 90 -1.95 15.61 10.00
N LEU A 91 -1.96 14.30 10.18
CA LEU A 91 -0.83 13.55 10.73
C LEU A 91 -0.08 12.88 9.59
N LEU A 92 1.19 13.21 9.40
CA LEU A 92 2.11 12.52 8.50
C LEU A 92 2.83 11.40 9.23
N TYR A 93 2.52 10.16 8.87
CA TYR A 93 3.09 8.95 9.41
C TYR A 93 4.06 8.31 8.40
N THR A 94 5.34 8.20 8.77
CA THR A 94 6.40 7.70 7.86
C THR A 94 7.19 6.53 8.42
N ARG A 95 6.65 5.84 9.42
CA ARG A 95 7.35 4.69 10.05
C ARG A 95 7.64 3.61 9.01
N THR A 96 8.80 2.99 9.13
CA THR A 96 9.22 1.84 8.31
C THR A 96 9.62 0.69 9.23
N ALA A 97 9.02 -0.48 9.02
CA ALA A 97 9.39 -1.75 9.65
C ALA A 97 10.12 -2.69 8.67
N GLY A 98 10.46 -2.21 7.48
CA GLY A 98 11.23 -2.91 6.46
C GLY A 98 12.11 -1.95 5.64
N PRO A 99 12.26 -2.17 4.32
CA PRO A 99 13.03 -1.28 3.46
C PRO A 99 12.57 0.17 3.61
N ARG A 100 13.53 1.09 3.72
CA ARG A 100 13.27 2.51 3.90
C ARG A 100 13.61 3.26 2.62
N HIS A 101 12.66 4.06 2.14
CA HIS A 101 12.85 4.86 0.95
C HIS A 101 13.79 6.05 1.25
N ALA A 102 14.62 6.40 0.28
CA ALA A 102 15.66 7.42 0.47
C ALA A 102 15.08 8.79 0.85
N HIS A 103 13.92 9.16 0.28
CA HIS A 103 13.25 10.44 0.55
C HIS A 103 12.73 10.60 1.98
N LEU A 104 12.73 9.54 2.79
CA LEU A 104 12.36 9.61 4.20
C LEU A 104 13.53 10.01 5.10
N GLY A 105 14.77 9.98 4.62
CA GLY A 105 15.97 10.27 5.42
C GLY A 105 16.26 9.21 6.49
N PRO A 106 17.04 9.51 7.55
CA PRO A 106 17.20 8.65 8.71
C PRO A 106 15.88 8.39 9.46
N ALA A 107 15.81 7.35 10.29
CA ALA A 107 14.64 7.08 11.13
C ALA A 107 14.45 8.18 12.18
N LEU A 108 13.20 8.54 12.45
CA LEU A 108 12.87 9.60 13.40
C LEU A 108 12.88 9.08 14.85
N PRO A 109 13.35 9.90 15.81
CA PRO A 109 13.13 9.63 17.23
C PRO A 109 11.64 9.46 17.58
N ALA A 110 11.37 8.80 18.72
CA ALA A 110 10.01 8.64 19.22
C ALA A 110 9.36 9.98 19.58
N GLY A 111 8.02 10.02 19.60
CA GLY A 111 7.23 11.21 19.88
C GLY A 111 6.61 11.89 18.66
N LEU A 112 5.92 13.00 18.92
CA LEU A 112 5.28 13.84 17.92
C LEU A 112 6.21 14.99 17.53
N ASN A 113 6.31 15.26 16.23
CA ASN A 113 7.13 16.32 15.65
C ASN A 113 8.62 16.27 16.05
N PRO A 114 9.29 15.11 15.97
CA PRO A 114 10.72 15.03 16.23
C PRO A 114 11.50 15.89 15.21
N PRO A 115 12.71 16.39 15.56
CA PRO A 115 13.48 17.26 14.68
C PRO A 115 13.73 16.64 13.31
N LEU A 116 13.49 17.43 12.25
CA LEU A 116 13.78 17.05 10.87
C LEU A 116 15.11 17.67 10.42
N THR A 117 15.76 17.00 9.48
CA THR A 117 16.92 17.48 8.72
C THR A 117 16.57 17.58 7.24
N ALA A 118 17.45 18.16 6.43
CA ALA A 118 17.30 18.23 4.97
C ALA A 118 17.13 16.86 4.29
N ALA A 119 17.60 15.77 4.92
CA ALA A 119 17.45 14.41 4.40
C ALA A 119 16.00 13.90 4.43
N HIS A 120 15.12 14.49 5.24
CA HIS A 120 13.71 14.09 5.37
C HIS A 120 12.85 14.78 4.31
N VAL A 121 13.16 14.50 3.04
CA VAL A 121 12.67 15.26 1.89
C VAL A 121 11.15 15.24 1.80
N LEU A 122 10.52 14.06 1.93
CA LEU A 122 9.05 13.94 1.87
C LEU A 122 8.39 14.68 3.03
N GLN A 123 8.91 14.54 4.25
CA GLN A 123 8.35 15.18 5.44
C GLN A 123 8.41 16.70 5.30
N ASN A 124 9.58 17.24 4.93
CA ASN A 124 9.76 18.67 4.70
C ASN A 124 8.84 19.19 3.58
N ALA A 125 8.70 18.43 2.48
CA ALA A 125 7.85 18.80 1.36
C ALA A 125 6.38 18.85 1.74
N VAL A 126 5.85 17.82 2.40
CA VAL A 126 4.44 17.79 2.84
C VAL A 126 4.16 18.90 3.84
N ILE A 127 5.05 19.14 4.82
CA ILE A 127 4.91 20.25 5.77
C ILE A 127 4.82 21.59 5.03
N LYS A 128 5.74 21.83 4.08
CA LYS A 128 5.76 23.05 3.28
C LYS A 128 4.51 23.21 2.44
N TRP A 129 4.17 22.20 1.61
CA TRP A 129 3.09 22.27 0.64
C TRP A 129 1.72 22.39 1.30
N MET A 130 1.50 21.69 2.42
CA MET A 130 0.25 21.81 3.18
C MET A 130 0.17 23.14 3.94
N GLY A 131 1.31 23.65 4.44
CA GLY A 131 1.40 24.98 5.03
C GLY A 131 1.04 26.10 4.05
N GLU A 132 1.46 25.99 2.78
CA GLU A 132 1.10 26.92 1.70
C GLU A 132 -0.42 27.01 1.46
N VAL A 133 -1.18 25.98 1.78
CA VAL A 133 -2.65 25.93 1.67
C VAL A 133 -3.37 26.03 3.02
N GLY A 134 -2.66 26.46 4.07
CA GLY A 134 -3.23 26.72 5.40
C GLY A 134 -3.60 25.47 6.19
N VAL A 135 -2.99 24.33 5.90
CA VAL A 135 -3.17 23.07 6.64
C VAL A 135 -1.97 22.82 7.53
N GLN A 136 -2.22 22.60 8.82
CA GLN A 136 -1.16 22.22 9.77
C GLN A 136 -0.75 20.76 9.55
N VAL A 137 0.53 20.45 9.77
CA VAL A 137 1.06 19.09 9.65
C VAL A 137 1.80 18.74 10.93
N ASP A 138 1.32 17.73 11.64
CA ASP A 138 2.15 17.01 12.61
C ASP A 138 2.75 15.79 11.93
N TRP A 139 3.90 15.31 12.39
CA TRP A 139 4.58 14.14 11.83
C TRP A 139 5.14 13.22 12.91
N THR A 140 5.23 11.93 12.60
CA THR A 140 5.80 10.93 13.52
C THR A 140 6.15 9.61 12.82
N GLU A 141 7.10 8.87 13.39
CA GLU A 141 7.32 7.44 13.13
C GLU A 141 6.99 6.57 14.36
N ASP A 142 6.48 7.20 15.41
CA ASP A 142 6.13 6.57 16.66
C ASP A 142 4.69 6.07 16.60
N VAL A 143 4.56 4.74 16.46
CA VAL A 143 3.28 4.04 16.41
C VAL A 143 2.41 4.32 17.65
N THR A 144 3.00 4.72 18.79
CA THR A 144 2.26 5.04 20.01
C THR A 144 1.43 6.33 19.91
N GLN A 145 1.65 7.15 18.87
CA GLN A 145 0.84 8.34 18.59
C GLN A 145 -0.47 8.01 17.84
N MET A 146 -0.54 6.85 17.18
CA MET A 146 -1.70 6.46 16.36
C MET A 146 -3.03 6.37 17.11
N PRO A 147 -3.09 5.93 18.39
CA PRO A 147 -4.32 6.01 19.18
C PRO A 147 -4.91 7.42 19.32
N GLY A 148 -4.11 8.48 19.18
CA GLY A 148 -4.53 9.87 19.33
C GLY A 148 -5.16 10.51 18.07
N ILE A 149 -5.32 9.76 16.96
CA ILE A 149 -5.70 10.37 15.68
C ILE A 149 -7.17 10.79 15.56
N GLY A 150 -8.05 10.15 16.35
CA GLY A 150 -9.51 10.16 16.17
C GLY A 150 -10.15 11.56 16.13
N SER A 151 -9.82 12.39 17.12
CA SER A 151 -10.44 13.69 17.37
C SER A 151 -9.69 14.85 16.74
N THR A 152 -8.40 14.70 16.46
CA THR A 152 -7.52 15.81 16.07
C THR A 152 -7.46 16.02 14.56
N TYR A 153 -7.17 14.97 13.79
CA TYR A 153 -6.72 15.13 12.41
C TYR A 153 -7.82 14.86 11.38
N LYS A 154 -8.00 15.78 10.43
CA LYS A 154 -8.91 15.60 9.29
C LYS A 154 -8.46 14.51 8.31
N ALA A 155 -7.15 14.33 8.17
CA ALA A 155 -6.59 13.20 7.45
C ALA A 155 -5.32 12.65 8.14
N VAL A 156 -5.06 11.36 7.98
CA VAL A 156 -3.78 10.73 8.26
C VAL A 156 -3.12 10.35 6.94
N VAL A 157 -1.86 10.75 6.77
CA VAL A 157 -1.06 10.54 5.56
C VAL A 157 0.01 9.51 5.86
N PHE A 158 -0.05 8.38 5.20
CA PHE A 158 0.98 7.34 5.26
C PHE A 158 1.93 7.59 4.10
N GLY A 159 3.11 8.12 4.42
CA GLY A 159 4.14 8.48 3.46
C GLY A 159 5.19 7.39 3.33
N SER A 160 5.08 6.53 2.31
CA SER A 160 6.06 5.48 2.00
C SER A 160 6.41 4.56 3.16
N THR A 161 5.43 4.34 4.05
CA THR A 161 5.50 3.35 5.13
C THR A 161 5.79 1.97 4.55
N SER A 162 6.45 1.10 5.31
CA SER A 162 6.85 -0.22 4.81
C SER A 162 6.78 -1.30 5.88
N ARG A 163 6.23 -2.46 5.51
CA ARG A 163 5.96 -3.60 6.40
C ARG A 163 5.10 -3.19 7.61
N ASP A 164 4.96 -4.08 8.58
CA ASP A 164 4.02 -4.00 9.72
C ASP A 164 4.26 -2.79 10.66
N THR A 165 3.95 -1.58 10.19
CA THR A 165 4.23 -0.31 10.86
C THR A 165 3.21 0.05 11.93
N LEU A 166 2.03 -0.56 11.92
CA LEU A 166 1.01 -0.38 12.94
C LEU A 166 1.14 -1.40 14.07
N TRP A 167 2.19 -2.22 14.04
CA TRP A 167 2.53 -3.15 15.10
C TRP A 167 3.82 -2.75 15.81
N LYS A 168 3.86 -2.95 17.14
CA LYS A 168 5.06 -2.71 17.95
C LYS A 168 5.84 -4.01 18.18
N HIS A 169 6.48 -4.54 17.13
CA HIS A 169 7.19 -5.84 17.14
C HIS A 169 8.20 -6.00 18.29
N GLY A 170 8.96 -4.94 18.60
CA GLY A 170 10.05 -5.01 19.58
C GLY A 170 9.61 -5.08 21.06
N THR A 171 8.32 -5.08 21.36
CA THR A 171 7.80 -5.19 22.73
C THR A 171 6.92 -6.40 22.98
N ALA A 172 6.75 -7.26 21.98
CA ALA A 172 6.01 -8.50 22.13
C ALA A 172 6.92 -9.55 22.79
N VAL A 173 6.62 -9.93 24.04
CA VAL A 173 7.31 -11.04 24.74
C VAL A 173 7.09 -12.37 24.01
N GLN A 174 6.02 -12.46 23.22
CA GLN A 174 5.81 -13.51 22.22
C GLN A 174 5.28 -12.88 20.92
N PRO A 175 5.89 -13.17 19.75
CA PRO A 175 5.47 -12.61 18.46
C PRO A 175 4.00 -12.85 18.08
N ALA A 176 3.35 -13.84 18.71
CA ALA A 176 1.94 -14.18 18.50
C ALA A 176 0.96 -13.55 19.52
N SER A 177 1.44 -12.84 20.54
CA SER A 177 0.57 -12.21 21.56
C SER A 177 0.15 -10.81 21.10
N ALA A 178 -1.15 -10.48 21.19
CA ALA A 178 -1.69 -9.15 20.94
C ALA A 178 -1.52 -8.17 22.13
N VAL A 179 -0.99 -8.66 23.25
CA VAL A 179 -0.79 -7.87 24.48
C VAL A 179 0.65 -8.02 24.96
N ASN A 180 1.28 -6.90 25.31
CA ASN A 180 2.55 -6.89 26.02
C ASN A 180 2.32 -7.39 27.45
N THR A 181 2.88 -8.55 27.80
CA THR A 181 2.66 -9.19 29.11
C THR A 181 3.34 -8.49 30.28
N THR A 182 4.27 -7.56 30.03
CA THR A 182 4.94 -6.75 31.06
C THR A 182 4.17 -5.47 31.38
N THR A 183 3.50 -4.87 30.40
CA THR A 183 2.83 -3.55 30.55
C THR A 183 1.31 -3.60 30.41
N GLY A 184 0.74 -4.71 29.95
CA GLY A 184 -0.69 -4.83 29.61
C GLY A 184 -1.09 -4.08 28.33
N ALA A 185 -0.15 -3.46 27.62
CA ALA A 185 -0.44 -2.66 26.43
C ALA A 185 -0.85 -3.54 25.23
N HIS A 186 -1.93 -3.15 24.55
CA HIS A 186 -2.36 -3.75 23.28
C HIS A 186 -1.36 -3.40 22.16
N LEU A 187 -0.77 -4.43 21.56
CA LEU A 187 0.27 -4.30 20.51
C LEU A 187 -0.31 -3.93 19.14
N ASP A 188 -1.64 -4.03 18.99
CA ASP A 188 -2.44 -3.69 17.82
C ASP A 188 -3.23 -2.37 17.97
N ALA A 189 -2.98 -1.60 19.03
CA ALA A 189 -3.74 -0.38 19.34
C ALA A 189 -3.82 0.59 18.16
N ALA A 190 -2.74 0.72 17.37
CA ALA A 190 -2.71 1.55 16.17
C ALA A 190 -3.61 1.03 15.03
N LYS A 191 -3.71 -0.30 14.86
CA LYS A 191 -4.64 -0.93 13.90
C LYS A 191 -6.09 -0.67 14.30
N THR A 192 -6.40 -0.82 15.58
CA THR A 192 -7.72 -0.51 16.13
C THR A 192 -8.06 0.97 15.98
N ALA A 193 -7.13 1.87 16.29
CA ALA A 193 -7.32 3.30 16.14
C ALA A 193 -7.57 3.71 14.68
N LEU A 194 -6.84 3.15 13.71
CA LEU A 194 -7.06 3.43 12.30
C LEU A 194 -8.45 2.95 11.84
N ARG A 195 -8.89 1.76 12.25
CA ARG A 195 -10.25 1.27 11.96
C ARG A 195 -11.32 2.21 12.51
N GLN A 196 -11.21 2.59 13.77
CA GLN A 196 -12.16 3.51 14.41
C GLN A 196 -12.15 4.90 13.75
N TYR A 197 -10.96 5.38 13.37
CA TYR A 197 -10.78 6.64 12.65
C TYR A 197 -11.54 6.66 11.33
N MET A 198 -11.39 5.61 10.51
CA MET A 198 -12.11 5.46 9.25
C MET A 198 -13.63 5.40 9.47
N ARG A 199 -14.09 4.56 10.42
CA ARG A 199 -15.52 4.47 10.79
C ARG A 199 -16.14 5.79 11.17
N ALA A 200 -15.37 6.65 11.83
CA ALA A 200 -15.78 7.98 12.23
C ALA A 200 -15.55 9.05 11.13
N GLY A 201 -15.47 8.66 9.86
CA GLY A 201 -15.37 9.59 8.73
C GLY A 201 -13.99 10.21 8.49
N GLY A 202 -12.94 9.55 8.97
CA GLY A 202 -11.56 9.98 8.80
C GLY A 202 -11.11 9.99 7.34
N GLY A 203 -10.10 10.80 7.03
CA GLY A 203 -9.42 10.82 5.74
C GLY A 203 -8.14 9.99 5.79
N PHE A 204 -8.00 8.97 4.96
CA PHE A 204 -6.76 8.23 4.77
C PHE A 204 -6.12 8.62 3.45
N VAL A 205 -4.82 8.85 3.49
CA VAL A 205 -3.97 9.11 2.33
C VAL A 205 -2.81 8.13 2.35
N GLY A 206 -2.67 7.31 1.30
CA GLY A 206 -1.52 6.41 1.12
C GLY A 206 -0.64 6.87 -0.04
N ILE A 207 0.66 7.08 0.19
CA ILE A 207 1.60 7.53 -0.83
C ILE A 207 2.74 6.52 -1.02
N HIS A 208 3.01 6.19 -2.28
CA HIS A 208 4.04 5.26 -2.73
C HIS A 208 3.95 3.92 -2.00
N ASN A 209 5.00 3.40 -1.36
CA ASN A 209 4.95 2.09 -0.68
C ASN A 209 3.91 1.96 0.45
N ALA A 210 3.27 3.06 0.87
CA ALA A 210 2.12 2.96 1.76
C ALA A 210 0.96 2.18 1.13
N ILE A 211 0.81 2.20 -0.19
CA ILE A 211 -0.16 1.33 -0.87
C ILE A 211 0.38 -0.07 -1.03
N GLY A 212 -0.24 -1.00 -0.31
CA GLY A 212 0.03 -2.42 -0.43
C GLY A 212 1.40 -2.88 0.08
N GLY A 213 2.34 -1.97 0.38
CA GLY A 213 3.69 -2.26 0.88
C GLY A 213 3.85 -2.21 2.40
N THR A 214 2.78 -1.90 3.14
CA THR A 214 2.79 -1.71 4.60
C THR A 214 2.22 -2.93 5.33
N GLU A 215 0.90 -3.11 5.39
CA GLU A 215 0.26 -4.14 6.22
C GLU A 215 -0.24 -5.35 5.42
N TYR A 216 0.68 -6.20 4.94
CA TYR A 216 0.34 -7.36 4.07
C TYR A 216 -0.59 -8.38 4.73
N ASN A 217 -0.41 -8.57 6.04
CA ASN A 217 -1.14 -9.56 6.82
C ASN A 217 -2.46 -9.01 7.41
N TRP A 218 -2.91 -7.85 6.92
CA TRP A 218 -4.11 -7.19 7.45
C TRP A 218 -5.12 -6.89 6.34
N PRO A 219 -6.10 -7.78 6.10
CA PRO A 219 -7.08 -7.62 5.03
C PRO A 219 -7.81 -6.27 5.06
N TYR A 220 -8.06 -5.70 6.25
CA TYR A 220 -8.68 -4.38 6.34
C TYR A 220 -7.85 -3.27 5.68
N TYR A 221 -6.51 -3.33 5.76
CA TYR A 221 -5.63 -2.34 5.14
C TYR A 221 -5.51 -2.56 3.63
N GLU A 222 -5.50 -3.81 3.19
CA GLU A 222 -5.63 -4.14 1.76
C GLU A 222 -6.91 -3.52 1.18
N GLY A 223 -8.04 -3.72 1.85
CA GLY A 223 -9.32 -3.09 1.51
C GLY A 223 -9.20 -1.56 1.51
N LEU A 224 -8.63 -0.96 2.56
CA LEU A 224 -8.41 0.49 2.66
C LEU A 224 -7.63 1.04 1.47
N CYS A 225 -6.63 0.29 0.99
CA CYS A 225 -5.81 0.62 -0.17
C CYS A 225 -6.47 0.31 -1.53
N GLY A 226 -7.73 -0.11 -1.58
CA GLY A 226 -8.43 -0.40 -2.84
C GLY A 226 -8.61 -1.88 -3.15
N GLY A 227 -8.36 -2.76 -2.18
CA GLY A 227 -8.44 -4.21 -2.36
C GLY A 227 -7.26 -4.74 -3.17
N THR A 228 -6.09 -4.18 -2.90
CA THR A 228 -4.85 -4.48 -3.62
C THR A 228 -3.65 -4.46 -2.68
N GLN A 229 -2.62 -5.20 -3.06
CA GLN A 229 -1.32 -5.15 -2.43
C GLN A 229 -0.22 -4.93 -3.48
N TYR A 230 0.91 -4.40 -3.01
CA TYR A 230 2.12 -4.36 -3.81
C TYR A 230 2.55 -5.80 -4.08
N TYR A 231 2.83 -6.11 -5.35
CA TYR A 231 3.35 -7.40 -5.75
C TYR A 231 4.84 -7.30 -6.05
N ASP A 232 5.18 -6.52 -7.08
CA ASP A 232 6.54 -6.20 -7.49
C ASP A 232 6.59 -4.83 -8.21
N HIS A 233 7.78 -4.45 -8.69
CA HIS A 233 7.95 -3.28 -9.55
C HIS A 233 9.11 -3.49 -10.53
N GLY A 234 9.06 -2.78 -11.67
CA GLY A 234 10.20 -2.66 -12.58
C GLY A 234 11.27 -1.69 -12.05
N ALA A 235 12.34 -1.47 -12.82
CA ALA A 235 13.33 -0.46 -12.47
C ALA A 235 12.71 0.94 -12.38
N ASN A 236 13.28 1.80 -11.52
CA ASN A 236 12.97 3.23 -11.50
C ASN A 236 13.32 3.86 -12.85
N GLN A 237 12.29 4.24 -13.62
CA GLN A 237 12.44 4.64 -15.01
C GLN A 237 11.36 5.65 -15.43
N ASN A 238 11.62 6.35 -16.53
CA ASN A 238 10.66 7.27 -17.10
C ASN A 238 9.41 6.53 -17.61
N GLY A 239 8.26 7.19 -17.52
CA GLY A 239 6.99 6.72 -18.04
C GLY A 239 6.00 7.87 -18.19
N THR A 240 5.06 7.73 -19.11
CA THR A 240 3.98 8.70 -19.27
C THR A 240 2.81 8.34 -18.36
N VAL A 241 2.48 9.26 -17.45
CA VAL A 241 1.27 9.19 -16.63
C VAL A 241 0.07 9.64 -17.47
N VAL A 242 -1.03 8.90 -17.36
CA VAL A 242 -2.31 9.19 -18.00
C VAL A 242 -3.32 9.57 -16.91
N THR A 243 -4.03 10.68 -17.11
CA THR A 243 -5.12 11.10 -16.23
C THR A 243 -6.44 10.53 -16.74
N TYR A 244 -7.03 9.61 -15.97
CA TYR A 244 -8.22 8.85 -16.40
C TYR A 244 -9.54 9.54 -16.07
N ALA A 245 -9.65 10.10 -14.87
CA ALA A 245 -10.90 10.64 -14.37
C ALA A 245 -10.75 12.07 -13.86
N LYS A 246 -11.82 12.85 -14.01
CA LYS A 246 -11.96 14.14 -13.33
C LYS A 246 -12.22 13.90 -11.86
N ASP A 247 -11.47 14.60 -11.02
CA ASP A 247 -11.56 14.65 -9.57
C ASP A 247 -10.80 15.91 -9.10
N SER A 248 -11.00 16.33 -7.85
CA SER A 248 -10.22 17.42 -7.25
C SER A 248 -8.71 17.18 -7.35
N SER A 249 -8.26 15.93 -7.12
CA SER A 249 -6.85 15.54 -7.20
C SER A 249 -6.29 15.50 -8.61
N THR A 250 -7.12 15.50 -9.65
CA THR A 250 -6.68 15.54 -11.06
C THR A 250 -6.97 16.87 -11.74
N GLN A 251 -7.55 17.83 -11.02
CA GLN A 251 -7.95 19.12 -11.58
C GLN A 251 -6.75 19.90 -12.14
N GLY A 252 -6.79 20.18 -13.44
CA GLY A 252 -5.75 20.92 -14.15
C GLY A 252 -4.45 20.14 -14.34
N LEU A 253 -4.45 18.82 -14.18
CA LEU A 253 -3.41 17.95 -14.72
C LEU A 253 -3.65 17.79 -16.24
N PRO A 254 -2.60 17.73 -17.07
CA PRO A 254 -2.73 17.34 -18.47
C PRO A 254 -3.27 15.91 -18.60
N GLY A 255 -3.93 15.58 -19.71
CA GLY A 255 -4.39 14.21 -19.96
C GLY A 255 -3.25 13.18 -20.00
N ARG A 256 -2.05 13.62 -20.40
CA ARG A 256 -0.81 12.84 -20.40
C ARG A 256 0.35 13.74 -19.98
N TRP A 257 1.24 13.23 -19.13
CA TRP A 257 2.42 13.96 -18.67
C TRP A 257 3.52 12.99 -18.27
N ASP A 258 4.76 13.39 -18.48
CA ASP A 258 5.90 12.54 -18.19
C ASP A 258 6.26 12.58 -16.70
N PHE A 259 6.69 11.44 -16.19
CA PHE A 259 7.15 11.27 -14.83
C PHE A 259 8.22 10.17 -14.79
N LYS A 260 8.86 9.99 -13.63
CA LYS A 260 9.81 8.91 -13.38
C LYS A 260 9.50 8.28 -12.04
N ASP A 261 9.31 6.97 -12.01
CA ASP A 261 9.03 6.25 -10.78
C ASP A 261 9.37 4.75 -10.91
N GLU A 262 9.23 4.03 -9.81
CA GLU A 262 9.09 2.59 -9.77
C GLU A 262 7.62 2.22 -9.99
N TRP A 263 7.31 1.75 -11.19
CA TRP A 263 5.93 1.41 -11.56
C TRP A 263 5.51 0.09 -10.90
N TYR A 264 4.73 0.19 -9.83
CA TYR A 264 4.28 -0.95 -9.02
C TYR A 264 3.21 -1.77 -9.72
N ASN A 265 3.34 -3.08 -9.69
CA ASN A 265 2.29 -4.00 -10.08
C ASN A 265 1.49 -4.47 -8.87
N TRP A 266 0.22 -4.75 -9.13
CA TRP A 266 -0.81 -4.99 -8.13
C TRP A 266 -1.24 -6.45 -8.12
N MET A 267 -1.29 -7.05 -6.93
CA MET A 267 -2.00 -8.31 -6.76
C MET A 267 -2.66 -8.37 -5.37
N PRO A 268 -4.00 -8.44 -5.27
CA PRO A 268 -4.99 -8.40 -6.36
C PRO A 268 -5.03 -7.06 -7.12
N PHE A 269 -5.71 -7.04 -8.28
CA PHE A 269 -5.92 -5.79 -9.04
C PHE A 269 -6.89 -4.85 -8.30
N PRO A 270 -6.60 -3.54 -8.17
CA PRO A 270 -7.46 -2.61 -7.43
C PRO A 270 -8.83 -2.47 -8.09
N GLY A 271 -9.89 -2.80 -7.36
CA GLY A 271 -11.26 -2.85 -7.87
C GLY A 271 -12.27 -2.10 -7.00
N ARG A 272 -13.45 -1.80 -7.54
CA ARG A 272 -14.52 -1.02 -6.86
C ARG A 272 -14.09 0.40 -6.43
N VAL A 273 -13.00 0.91 -6.97
CA VAL A 273 -12.47 2.26 -6.71
C VAL A 273 -12.72 3.18 -7.90
N LYS A 274 -12.47 4.48 -7.75
CA LYS A 274 -12.34 5.40 -8.88
C LYS A 274 -10.87 5.55 -9.25
N TRP A 275 -10.46 5.02 -10.38
CA TRP A 275 -9.09 5.19 -10.88
C TRP A 275 -8.87 6.62 -11.38
N LEU A 276 -7.83 7.27 -10.89
CA LEU A 276 -7.53 8.69 -11.12
C LEU A 276 -6.40 8.85 -12.13
N LEU A 277 -5.31 8.12 -11.91
CA LEU A 277 -4.12 8.11 -12.76
C LEU A 277 -3.74 6.68 -13.13
N GLY A 278 -3.05 6.54 -14.26
CA GLY A 278 -2.35 5.32 -14.64
C GLY A 278 -1.02 5.60 -15.33
N VAL A 279 -0.24 4.56 -15.59
CA VAL A 279 0.95 4.64 -16.42
C VAL A 279 0.70 3.97 -17.77
N ASP A 280 1.19 4.58 -18.83
CA ASP A 280 1.18 3.98 -20.16
C ASP A 280 2.41 3.10 -20.34
N GLU A 281 2.22 1.79 -20.16
CA GLU A 281 3.29 0.79 -20.27
C GLU A 281 3.96 0.76 -21.65
N SER A 282 3.33 1.30 -22.70
CA SER A 282 3.98 1.39 -24.02
C SER A 282 5.21 2.31 -24.01
N THR A 283 5.26 3.26 -23.06
CA THR A 283 6.33 4.24 -22.90
C THR A 283 7.50 3.78 -22.04
N LEU A 284 7.36 2.65 -21.34
CA LEU A 284 8.40 2.13 -20.46
C LEU A 284 9.53 1.48 -21.25
N ALA A 285 10.78 1.88 -20.95
CA ALA A 285 11.98 1.37 -21.59
C ALA A 285 12.21 -0.12 -21.27
N THR A 286 11.96 -0.50 -20.03
CA THR A 286 11.99 -1.88 -19.57
C THR A 286 10.59 -2.28 -19.12
N LYS A 287 10.05 -3.28 -19.81
CA LYS A 287 8.80 -3.95 -19.43
C LYS A 287 9.20 -5.24 -18.75
N SER A 288 8.56 -5.59 -17.64
CA SER A 288 8.80 -6.87 -16.99
C SER A 288 8.62 -8.00 -18.01
N GLY A 289 9.71 -8.69 -18.37
CA GLY A 289 9.71 -9.70 -19.43
C GLY A 289 9.06 -11.01 -19.03
N THR A 290 8.84 -11.23 -17.72
CA THR A 290 8.35 -12.49 -17.13
C THR A 290 7.02 -12.36 -16.38
N HIS A 291 6.52 -11.15 -16.11
CA HIS A 291 5.25 -10.94 -15.41
C HIS A 291 4.39 -9.87 -16.09
N PRO A 292 3.06 -10.01 -16.04
CA PRO A 292 2.19 -9.05 -16.68
C PRO A 292 2.26 -7.79 -15.83
N GLY A 293 2.84 -6.73 -16.37
CA GLY A 293 2.27 -5.42 -16.10
C GLY A 293 0.75 -5.48 -16.30
N HIS A 294 0.04 -4.43 -15.92
CA HIS A 294 -1.40 -4.39 -16.16
C HIS A 294 -1.77 -4.13 -17.65
N GLY A 295 -0.76 -4.05 -18.52
CA GLY A 295 -0.89 -4.06 -19.96
C GLY A 295 -1.49 -2.76 -20.47
N LYS A 296 -2.75 -2.81 -20.92
CA LYS A 296 -3.43 -1.62 -21.46
C LYS A 296 -3.98 -0.69 -20.37
N PHE A 297 -4.08 -1.15 -19.13
CA PHE A 297 -4.69 -0.37 -18.05
C PHE A 297 -3.95 -0.59 -16.73
N HIS A 298 -2.96 0.25 -16.46
CA HIS A 298 -2.15 0.22 -15.24
C HIS A 298 -2.51 1.38 -14.32
N PRO A 299 -3.41 1.22 -13.35
CA PRO A 299 -3.76 2.28 -12.42
C PRO A 299 -2.62 2.53 -11.43
N ILE A 300 -2.35 3.78 -11.11
CA ILE A 300 -1.32 4.19 -10.13
C ILE A 300 -1.85 5.16 -9.08
N SER A 301 -3.10 5.61 -9.22
CA SER A 301 -3.78 6.38 -8.17
C SER A 301 -5.28 6.14 -8.26
N TRP A 302 -5.94 6.12 -7.11
CA TRP A 302 -7.38 5.96 -7.01
C TRP A 302 -7.93 6.52 -5.70
N CYS A 303 -9.24 6.67 -5.65
CA CYS A 303 -9.98 7.02 -4.44
C CYS A 303 -11.19 6.11 -4.24
N GLN A 304 -11.66 6.05 -3.00
CA GLN A 304 -12.90 5.37 -2.62
C GLN A 304 -13.41 5.88 -1.27
N TYR A 305 -14.70 5.70 -1.02
CA TYR A 305 -15.23 5.64 0.34
C TYR A 305 -14.97 4.24 0.90
N TYR A 306 -14.55 4.16 2.15
CA TYR A 306 -14.22 2.89 2.78
C TYR A 306 -14.53 2.94 4.28
N ASP A 307 -15.44 2.06 4.72
CA ASP A 307 -15.84 1.91 6.13
C ASP A 307 -16.21 3.24 6.78
N GLY A 308 -17.05 4.06 6.13
CA GLY A 308 -17.44 5.38 6.66
C GLY A 308 -16.50 6.54 6.31
N GLY A 309 -15.25 6.27 5.94
CA GLY A 309 -14.23 7.28 5.68
C GLY A 309 -13.90 7.49 4.21
N ARG A 310 -12.91 8.35 3.96
CA ARG A 310 -12.39 8.69 2.62
C ARG A 310 -10.99 8.12 2.48
N SER A 311 -10.73 7.33 1.45
CA SER A 311 -9.40 6.79 1.13
C SER A 311 -8.95 7.29 -0.23
N TRP A 312 -7.84 8.02 -0.26
CA TRP A 312 -7.17 8.44 -1.49
C TRP A 312 -5.76 7.87 -1.48
N VAL A 313 -5.30 7.36 -2.62
CA VAL A 313 -3.96 6.80 -2.68
C VAL A 313 -3.26 7.05 -4.01
N THR A 314 -1.93 7.04 -3.98
CA THR A 314 -1.08 7.14 -5.17
C THR A 314 0.19 6.31 -5.00
N ALA A 315 0.61 5.63 -6.07
CA ALA A 315 1.86 4.89 -6.18
C ALA A 315 3.05 5.81 -6.45
N LEU A 316 2.79 7.05 -6.88
CA LEU A 316 3.84 7.99 -7.20
C LEU A 316 4.56 8.48 -5.95
N GLY A 317 5.84 8.81 -6.09
CA GLY A 317 6.62 9.54 -5.10
C GLY A 317 7.88 8.84 -4.60
N HIS A 318 8.48 7.94 -5.39
CA HIS A 318 9.76 7.30 -5.03
C HIS A 318 10.94 8.28 -4.97
N ASP A 319 11.05 9.16 -5.97
CA ASP A 319 12.25 9.98 -6.15
C ASP A 319 12.17 11.26 -5.29
N SER A 320 13.24 11.53 -4.54
CA SER A 320 13.35 12.73 -3.69
C SER A 320 13.19 14.03 -4.49
N ALA A 321 13.60 14.03 -5.76
CA ALA A 321 13.47 15.20 -6.62
C ALA A 321 12.00 15.54 -6.94
N ALA A 322 11.07 14.56 -6.94
CA ALA A 322 9.64 14.83 -7.10
C ALA A 322 9.04 15.61 -5.91
N TRP A 323 9.65 15.48 -4.73
CA TRP A 323 9.24 16.19 -3.51
C TRP A 323 9.88 17.57 -3.36
N THR A 324 10.85 17.91 -4.20
CA THR A 324 11.60 19.17 -4.10
C THR A 324 11.13 20.18 -5.13
N ASP A 325 10.52 21.28 -4.68
CA ASP A 325 10.12 22.37 -5.57
C ASP A 325 11.32 22.94 -6.34
N GLY A 326 11.19 23.06 -7.66
CA GLY A 326 12.25 23.59 -8.51
C GLY A 326 13.43 22.64 -8.77
N SER A 327 13.29 21.35 -8.45
CA SER A 327 14.33 20.34 -8.70
C SER A 327 14.64 20.06 -10.17
N GLY A 328 13.80 20.56 -11.09
CA GLY A 328 13.84 20.20 -12.51
C GLY A 328 13.31 18.78 -12.79
N PHE A 329 12.76 18.09 -11.78
CA PHE A 329 12.18 16.77 -11.95
C PHE A 329 10.97 16.81 -12.89
N VAL A 330 10.94 15.86 -13.84
CA VAL A 330 9.89 15.79 -14.86
C VAL A 330 8.53 15.53 -14.19
N GLY A 331 7.53 16.36 -14.51
CA GLY A 331 6.19 16.24 -13.93
C GLY A 331 6.06 16.64 -12.44
N GLN A 332 7.09 17.23 -11.83
CA GLN A 332 7.10 17.59 -10.40
C GLN A 332 5.90 18.46 -9.98
N ALA A 333 5.60 19.52 -10.75
CA ALA A 333 4.49 20.42 -10.43
C ALA A 333 3.12 19.70 -10.50
N PHE A 334 2.97 18.75 -11.42
CA PHE A 334 1.77 17.93 -11.55
C PHE A 334 1.65 16.95 -10.38
N PHE A 335 2.74 16.30 -9.99
CA PHE A 335 2.80 15.46 -8.80
C PHE A 335 2.45 16.22 -7.52
N LYS A 336 3.09 17.38 -7.27
CA LYS A 336 2.77 18.26 -6.13
C LYS A 336 1.29 18.58 -6.09
N LYS A 337 0.74 19.04 -7.22
CA LYS A 337 -0.69 19.39 -7.32
C LYS A 337 -1.60 18.20 -7.02
N HIS A 338 -1.26 17.03 -7.55
CA HIS A 338 -2.01 15.80 -7.34
C HIS A 338 -2.02 15.38 -5.86
N VAL A 339 -0.86 15.41 -5.20
CA VAL A 339 -0.73 15.08 -3.76
C VAL A 339 -1.46 16.08 -2.88
N VAL A 340 -1.25 17.39 -3.09
CA VAL A 340 -1.90 18.44 -2.29
C VAL A 340 -3.42 18.34 -2.41
N ASN A 341 -3.96 18.27 -3.63
CA ASN A 341 -5.40 18.17 -3.82
C ASN A 341 -5.96 16.81 -3.36
N GLY A 342 -5.19 15.73 -3.48
CA GLY A 342 -5.52 14.43 -2.91
C GLY A 342 -5.72 14.50 -1.40
N ILE A 343 -4.75 15.07 -0.68
CA ILE A 343 -4.84 15.30 0.77
C ILE A 343 -6.03 16.20 1.11
N LEU A 344 -6.20 17.33 0.42
CA LEU A 344 -7.31 18.26 0.68
C LEU A 344 -8.69 17.61 0.43
N SER A 345 -8.81 16.75 -0.58
CA SER A 345 -10.04 16.00 -0.83
C SER A 345 -10.31 14.96 0.26
N ALA A 346 -9.30 14.22 0.72
CA ALA A 346 -9.42 13.27 1.83
C ALA A 346 -9.76 13.96 3.17
N MET A 347 -9.29 15.20 3.37
CA MET A 347 -9.69 16.06 4.48
C MET A 347 -11.13 16.58 4.37
N GLY A 348 -11.74 16.52 3.19
CA GLY A 348 -13.06 17.08 2.91
C GLY A 348 -13.06 18.58 2.66
N LYS A 349 -11.89 19.17 2.37
CA LYS A 349 -11.77 20.58 1.96
C LYS A 349 -12.07 20.78 0.48
N LEU A 350 -11.95 19.73 -0.32
CA LEU A 350 -12.34 19.67 -1.72
C LEU A 350 -13.35 18.53 -1.94
N PRO A 351 -14.16 18.56 -3.02
CA PRO A 351 -14.97 17.42 -3.43
C PRO A 351 -14.12 16.15 -3.50
N PHE A 352 -14.63 15.05 -2.96
CA PHE A 352 -13.88 13.81 -2.85
C PHE A 352 -14.48 12.76 -3.77
N CYS A 353 -13.63 12.18 -4.63
CA CYS A 353 -13.97 11.03 -5.47
C CYS A 353 -15.22 11.27 -6.33
N SER A 354 -15.35 12.49 -6.87
CA SER A 354 -16.54 13.05 -7.53
C SER A 354 -16.51 12.89 -9.03
#